data_AF-J5GFM0-F1
#
_entry.id   AF-J5GFM0-F1
#
_cell.length_a   1.000
_cell.length_b   1.000
_cell.length_c   1.000
_cell.angle_alpha   90.00
_cell.angle_beta   90.00
_cell.angle_gamma   90.00
#
_symmetry.space_group_name_H-M   'P 1'
#
loop_
_entity.id
_entity.type
_entity.pdbx_description
1 polymer ?
#
loop_
_entity_poly.entity_id
_entity_poly.type
_entity_poly.pdbx_seq_one_letter_code
_entity_poly.pdbx_strand_id
1 'polypeptide(L)' 'MNDINVKLTVFFENPFWVGVFEHVENNFLVASKVTFGAEPKGYEVLDYIIKNYYSLVFSPAVETKIKKDKTNLRKLNVM' A
#
# COMPACT_ATOMS: atom_id res chain seq x y z
N MET A 1 13.00 14.23 -12.51
CA MET A 1 12.34 12.94 -12.25
C MET A 1 11.88 13.00 -10.82
N ASN A 2 10.56 12.99 -10.58
CA ASN A 2 10.01 13.07 -9.23
C ASN A 2 10.15 11.69 -8.58
N ASP A 3 10.52 11.65 -7.30
CA ASP A 3 10.52 10.42 -6.51
C ASP A 3 9.04 10.04 -6.26
N ILE A 4 8.56 8.98 -6.93
CA ILE A 4 7.24 8.40 -6.72
C ILE A 4 7.40 7.18 -5.83
N ASN A 5 6.65 7.11 -4.73
CA ASN A 5 6.61 5.95 -3.84
C ASN A 5 5.17 5.45 -3.72
N VAL A 6 4.98 4.15 -3.95
CA VAL A 6 3.69 3.46 -3.71
C VAL A 6 3.95 2.33 -2.73
N LYS A 7 3.12 2.27 -1.69
CA LYS A 7 3.19 1.24 -0.65
C LYS A 7 1.81 0.69 -0.38
N LEU A 8 1.72 -0.63 -0.23
CA LEU A 8 0.52 -1.30 0.29
C LEU A 8 0.86 -1.86 1.66
N THR A 9 0.08 -1.46 2.67
CA THR A 9 0.13 -2.06 4.00
C THR A 9 -1.12 -2.91 4.19
N VAL A 10 -0.95 -4.21 4.46
CA VAL A 10 -2.04 -5.13 4.76
C VAL A 10 -1.99 -5.49 6.25
N PHE A 11 -3.09 -5.31 6.95
CA PHE A 11 -3.20 -5.58 8.38
C PHE A 11 -4.61 -6.03 8.76
N PHE A 12 -4.73 -6.65 9.93
CA PHE A 12 -6.02 -7.04 10.49
C PHE A 12 -6.61 -5.91 11.33
N GLU A 13 -7.81 -5.46 10.96
CA GLU A 13 -8.64 -4.51 11.70
C GLU A 13 -9.97 -5.20 11.98
N ASN A 14 -10.17 -5.67 13.22
CA ASN A 14 -11.29 -6.54 13.56
C ASN A 14 -12.64 -6.02 13.02
N PRO A 15 -13.40 -6.85 12.27
CA PRO A 15 -13.21 -8.28 12.01
C PRO A 15 -12.54 -8.63 10.66
N PHE A 16 -11.92 -7.66 9.98
CA PHE A 16 -11.50 -7.81 8.59
C PHE A 16 -10.00 -7.61 8.37
N TRP A 17 -9.51 -8.22 7.30
CA TRP A 17 -8.26 -7.84 6.70
C TRP A 17 -8.45 -6.63 5.79
N VAL A 18 -7.58 -5.64 5.97
CA VAL A 18 -7.65 -4.33 5.32
C VAL A 18 -6.32 -4.05 4.65
N GLY A 19 -6.38 -3.53 3.43
CA GLY A 19 -5.25 -2.97 2.69
C GLY A 19 -5.34 -1.44 2.64
N VAL A 20 -4.25 -0.76 2.94
CA VAL A 20 -4.10 0.68 2.73
C VAL A 20 -3.00 0.92 1.70
N PHE A 21 -3.41 1.50 0.58
CA PHE A 21 -2.50 2.02 -0.44
C PHE A 21 -2.09 3.44 -0.06
N GLU A 22 -0.80 3.69 -0.02
CA GLU A 22 -0.19 5.01 0.18
C GLU A 22 0.58 5.34 -1.10
N HIS A 23 0.21 6.44 -1.77
CA HIS A 23 0.92 6.95 -2.94
C HIS A 23 1.46 8.35 -2.60
N VAL A 24 2.77 8.48 -2.63
CA VAL A 24 3.50 9.71 -2.34
C VAL A 24 4.21 10.22 -3.59
N GLU A 25 3.86 11.44 -3.98
CA GLU A 25 4.51 12.17 -5.07
C GLU A 25 4.61 13.66 -4.68
N ASN A 26 5.76 14.30 -4.91
CA ASN A 26 5.95 15.75 -4.69
C ASN A 26 5.56 16.25 -3.29
N ASN A 27 5.88 15.48 -2.25
CA ASN A 27 5.48 15.75 -0.85
C ASN A 27 3.96 15.71 -0.60
N PHE A 28 3.17 15.15 -1.49
CA PHE A 28 1.75 14.88 -1.26
C PHE A 28 1.52 13.39 -1.12
N LEU A 29 0.75 13.00 -0.10
CA LEU A 29 0.27 11.66 0.12
C LEU A 29 -1.21 11.61 -0.24
N VAL A 30 -1.57 10.62 -1.05
CA VAL A 30 -2.95 10.17 -1.23
C VAL A 30 -3.05 8.73 -0.78
N ALA A 31 -4.17 8.38 -0.15
CA ALA A 31 -4.38 7.02 0.35
C ALA A 31 -5.71 6.44 -0.11
N SER A 32 -5.77 5.12 -0.28
CA SER A 32 -7.01 4.38 -0.52
C SER A 32 -7.08 3.16 0.38
N LYS A 33 -8.26 2.93 0.96
CA LYS A 33 -8.53 1.76 1.83
C LYS A 33 -9.36 0.73 1.07
N VAL A 34 -8.96 -0.52 1.19
CA VAL A 34 -9.67 -1.69 0.65
C VAL A 34 -9.89 -2.68 1.78
N THR A 35 -11.08 -3.28 1.83
CA THR A 35 -11.37 -4.37 2.77
C THR A 35 -11.36 -5.69 2.01
N PHE A 36 -10.46 -6.60 2.38
CA PHE A 36 -10.38 -7.96 1.83
C PHE A 36 -11.37 -8.92 2.51
N GLY A 37 -11.76 -8.60 3.74
CA GLY A 37 -12.62 -9.48 4.53
C GLY A 37 -11.80 -10.54 5.26
N ALA A 38 -11.61 -11.71 4.64
CA ALA A 38 -10.75 -12.77 5.17
C ALA A 38 -9.27 -12.48 4.90
N GLU A 39 -8.37 -13.24 5.54
CA GLU A 39 -6.92 -13.12 5.32
C GLU A 39 -6.60 -13.41 3.85
N PRO A 40 -6.12 -12.42 3.08
CA PRO A 40 -5.83 -12.64 1.67
C PRO A 40 -4.49 -13.36 1.55
N LYS A 41 -4.41 -14.33 0.63
CA LYS A 41 -3.13 -14.91 0.26
C LYS A 41 -2.34 -13.94 -0.61
N GLY A 42 -1.02 -14.09 -0.63
CA GLY A 42 -0.14 -13.19 -1.39
C GLY A 42 -0.52 -13.04 -2.88
N TYR A 43 -1.00 -14.12 -3.53
CA TYR A 43 -1.44 -14.06 -4.92
C TYR A 43 -2.77 -13.31 -5.10
N GLU A 44 -3.67 -13.35 -4.11
CA GLU A 44 -4.95 -12.62 -4.15
C GLU A 44 -4.71 -11.12 -4.00
N VAL A 45 -3.76 -10.74 -3.14
CA VAL A 45 -3.30 -9.36 -3.02
C VAL A 45 -2.72 -8.87 -4.35
N LEU A 46 -1.83 -9.66 -4.97
CA LEU A 46 -1.21 -9.29 -6.25
C LEU A 46 -2.25 -9.14 -7.37
N ASP A 47 -3.16 -10.10 -7.50
CA ASP A 47 -4.21 -10.09 -8.52
C ASP A 47 -5.17 -8.90 -8.31
N TYR A 48 -5.49 -8.59 -7.05
CA TYR A 48 -6.27 -7.41 -6.71
C TYR A 48 -5.58 -6.11 -7.17
N ILE A 49 -4.28 -5.95 -6.91
CA ILE A 49 -3.51 -4.77 -7.32
C ILE A 49 -3.56 -4.63 -8.84
N ILE A 50 -3.24 -5.69 -9.59
CA ILE A 50 -3.19 -5.66 -11.06
C ILE A 50 -4.54 -5.26 -11.64
N LYS A 51 -5.65 -5.77 -11.09
CA LYS A 51 -6.99 -5.55 -11.62
C LYS A 51 -7.61 -4.22 -11.20
N ASN A 52 -7.29 -3.72 -10.00
CA ASN A 52 -8.08 -2.65 -9.39
C ASN A 52 -7.31 -1.37 -9.10
N TYR A 53 -5.97 -1.34 -9.18
CA TYR A 53 -5.18 -0.18 -8.73
C TYR A 53 -5.62 1.14 -9.36
N TYR A 54 -5.82 1.17 -10.68
CA TYR A 54 -6.25 2.37 -11.41
C TYR A 54 -7.71 2.76 -11.16
N SER A 55 -8.50 1.87 -10.54
CA SER A 55 -9.90 2.10 -10.18
C SER A 55 -10.08 2.47 -8.70
N LEU A 56 -8.99 2.56 -7.92
CA LEU A 56 -9.06 2.93 -6.52
C LEU A 56 -9.50 4.38 -6.36
N VAL A 57 -10.40 4.62 -5.41
CA VAL A 57 -10.79 5.96 -5.00
C VAL A 57 -9.82 6.42 -3.92
N PHE A 58 -9.04 7.43 -4.24
CA PHE A 58 -8.06 8.01 -3.32
C PHE A 58 -8.65 9.15 -2.49
N SER A 59 -8.09 9.34 -1.30
CA SER A 59 -8.35 10.49 -0.44
C SER A 59 -7.90 11.79 -1.11
N PRO A 60 -8.35 12.95 -0.60
CA PRO A 60 -7.69 14.22 -0.89
C PRO A 60 -6.18 14.14 -0.58
N ALA A 61 -5.39 14.91 -1.32
CA ALA A 61 -3.96 15.01 -1.11
C ALA A 61 -3.66 15.70 0.22
N VAL A 62 -2.77 15.10 1.00
CA VAL A 62 -2.28 15.63 2.28
C VAL A 62 -0.79 15.88 2.16
N GLU A 63 -0.32 17.05 2.59
CA GLU A 63 1.10 17.36 2.61
C GLU A 63 1.85 16.43 3.58
N THR A 64 2.93 15.82 3.11
CA THR A 64 3.72 14.86 3.86
C THR A 64 5.22 15.15 3.73
N LYS A 65 5.95 14.98 4.83
CA LYS A 65 7.42 15.03 4.81
C LYS A 65 7.91 13.68 4.31
N ILE A 66 8.42 13.61 3.08
CA ILE A 66 9.03 12.39 2.54
C ILE A 66 10.17 11.95 3.48
N LYS A 67 9.93 10.93 4.30
CA LYS A 67 11.02 10.16 4.88
C LYS A 67 11.48 9.22 3.77
N LYS A 68 12.67 9.47 3.22
CA LYS A 68 13.36 8.46 2.41
C LYS A 68 13.66 7.28 3.33
N ASP A 69 12.73 6.32 3.41
CA ASP A 69 13.00 5.06 4.08
C ASP A 69 14.12 4.37 3.30
N LYS A 70 15.26 4.20 3.96
CA LYS A 70 16.33 3.34 3.46
C LYS A 70 15.77 1.92 3.50
N THR A 71 15.38 1.39 2.34
CA THR A 71 14.94 0.00 2.22
C THR A 71 16.07 -0.92 2.68
N ASN A 72 16.02 -1.38 3.93
CA ASN A 72 16.80 -2.53 4.38
C ASN A 72 16.06 -3.77 3.90
N LEU A 73 16.49 -4.33 2.77
CA LEU A 73 16.09 -5.66 2.32
C LEU A 73 16.57 -6.69 3.37
N ARG A 74 15.75 -6.98 4.37
CA ARG A 74 15.99 -8.14 5.24
C ARG A 74 15.76 -9.38 4.39
N LYS A 75 16.86 -10.08 4.03
CA LYS A 75 16.83 -11.43 3.45
C LYS A 75 15.96 -12.33 4.34
N LEU A 76 14.84 -12.82 3.83
CA LEU A 76 14.22 -14.02 4.39
C LEU A 76 15.13 -15.20 4.02
N ASN A 77 15.92 -15.68 4.98
CA ASN A 77 16.44 -17.04 4.93
C ASN A 77 15.25 -17.98 5.12
N VAL A 78 14.91 -18.73 4.08
CA VAL A 78 14.03 -19.89 4.19
C VAL A 78 14.93 -21.06 4.59
N MET A 79 14.60 -21.67 5.72
CA MET A 79 15.22 -22.90 6.24
C MET A 79 14.71 -24.12 5.49
#